data_AF-A0A5C5R9C6-F1
#
_entry.id   AF-A0A5C5R9C6-F1
#
_cell.length_a   1.000
_cell.length_b   1.000
_cell.length_c   1.000
_cell.angle_alpha   90.00
_cell.angle_beta   90.00
_cell.angle_gamma   90.00
#
_symmetry.space_group_name_H-M   'P 1'
#
loop_
_entity.id
_entity.type
_entity.pdbx_description
1 polymer ?
#
loop_
_entity_poly.entity_id
_entity_poly.type
_entity_poly.pdbx_seq_one_letter_code
_entity_poly.pdbx_strand_id
1 'polypeptide(L)'
;HKVQKLNEAFDRYDSFLTTFDTGPIDATKSAALIAENEGVYQLFSALLLAKEAHGAGDYQGAETLLKSALATDIKDLGLKDLINYRLAIVQFDQGEDQQALQTLKAIQSSEFLGLRKVLEGDIYSALGEIEDAKIAYEEALSSEVVPDDARDKLYLLSVQ
;
A
#
# COMPACT_ATOMS: atom_id res chain seq x y z
N HIS A 1 -0.80 16.61 -0.79
CA HIS A 1 -2.06 16.96 -0.06
C HIS A 1 -3.02 15.76 0.12
N LYS A 2 -3.09 14.79 -0.80
CA LYS A 2 -4.01 13.64 -0.67
C LYS A 2 -3.55 12.53 0.29
N VAL A 3 -2.25 12.16 0.28
CA VAL A 3 -1.69 11.18 1.24
C VAL A 3 -1.90 11.63 2.68
N GLN A 4 -1.68 12.92 2.96
CA GLN A 4 -1.97 13.49 4.28
C GLN A 4 -3.46 13.39 4.64
N LYS A 5 -4.38 13.70 3.72
CA LYS A 5 -5.83 13.54 3.96
C LYS A 5 -6.23 12.08 4.21
N LEU A 6 -5.53 11.13 3.57
CA LEU A 6 -5.75 9.71 3.79
C LEU A 6 -5.26 9.25 5.16
N ASN A 7 -4.11 9.77 5.60
CA ASN A 7 -3.62 9.57 6.96
C ASN A 7 -4.59 10.18 7.98
N GLU A 8 -5.05 11.42 7.77
CA GLU A 8 -6.06 12.05 8.63
C GLU A 8 -7.38 11.28 8.67
N ALA A 9 -7.80 10.68 7.55
CA ALA A 9 -8.99 9.83 7.50
C ALA A 9 -8.77 8.51 8.25
N PHE A 10 -7.57 7.93 8.15
CA PHE A 10 -7.18 6.75 8.91
C PHE A 10 -7.09 7.06 10.41
N ASP A 11 -6.50 8.18 10.82
CA ASP A 11 -6.42 8.62 12.22
C ASP A 11 -7.81 8.84 12.82
N ARG A 12 -8.75 9.38 12.03
CA ARG A 12 -10.16 9.50 12.44
C ARG A 12 -10.85 8.16 12.56
N TYR A 13 -10.55 7.22 11.67
CA TYR A 13 -11.04 5.85 11.75
C TYR A 13 -10.46 5.15 12.99
N ASP A 14 -9.15 5.22 13.21
CA ASP A 14 -8.49 4.68 14.39
C ASP A 14 -9.06 5.28 15.67
N SER A 15 -9.25 6.61 15.71
CA SER A 15 -9.94 7.29 16.82
C SER A 15 -11.36 6.75 16.99
N PHE A 16 -12.14 6.61 15.92
CA PHE A 16 -13.49 6.01 15.96
C PHE A 16 -13.45 4.60 16.57
N LEU A 17 -12.51 3.76 16.15
CA LEU A 17 -12.29 2.42 16.69
C LEU A 17 -11.99 2.43 18.19
N THR A 18 -11.13 3.35 18.67
CA THR A 18 -10.84 3.49 20.11
C THR A 18 -12.03 3.96 20.95
N THR A 19 -13.02 4.62 20.33
CA THR A 19 -14.28 5.01 20.99
C THR A 19 -15.23 3.83 21.22
N PHE A 20 -15.10 2.76 20.43
CA PHE A 20 -15.93 1.55 20.56
C PHE A 20 -15.33 0.51 21.52
N ASP A 21 -14.00 0.49 21.71
CA ASP A 21 -13.31 -0.34 22.72
C ASP A 21 -11.85 0.15 22.92
N THR A 22 -11.29 -0.02 24.12
CA THR A 22 -9.92 0.43 24.47
C THR A 22 -8.83 -0.61 24.21
N GLY A 23 -9.20 -1.81 23.73
CA GLY A 23 -8.27 -2.88 23.38
C GLY A 23 -7.79 -2.83 21.92
N PRO A 24 -6.67 -3.51 21.58
CA PRO A 24 -6.19 -3.61 20.21
C PRO A 24 -7.27 -4.20 19.28
N ILE A 25 -7.34 -3.65 18.06
CA ILE A 25 -8.30 -4.07 17.03
C ILE A 25 -7.72 -5.28 16.31
N ASP A 26 -8.37 -6.42 16.45
CA ASP A 26 -8.00 -7.68 15.80
C ASP A 26 -8.91 -7.99 14.60
N ALA A 27 -8.56 -9.04 13.85
CA ALA A 27 -9.29 -9.46 12.67
C ALA A 27 -10.80 -9.71 12.93
N THR A 28 -11.16 -10.22 14.10
CA THR A 28 -12.55 -10.52 14.47
C THR A 28 -13.34 -9.22 14.66
N LYS A 29 -12.73 -8.22 15.31
CA LYS A 29 -13.34 -6.91 15.53
C LYS A 29 -13.50 -6.13 14.21
N SER A 30 -12.47 -6.12 13.36
CA SER A 30 -12.58 -5.48 12.03
C SER A 30 -13.65 -6.12 11.15
N ALA A 31 -13.86 -7.43 11.23
CA ALA A 31 -14.94 -8.11 10.50
C ALA A 31 -16.35 -7.72 11.00
N ALA A 32 -16.52 -7.50 12.31
CA ALA A 32 -17.79 -7.01 12.88
C ALA A 32 -18.10 -5.56 12.44
N LEU A 33 -17.09 -4.69 12.41
CA LEU A 33 -17.23 -3.30 11.96
C LEU A 33 -17.60 -3.19 10.47
N ILE A 34 -17.15 -4.14 9.63
CA ILE A 34 -17.57 -4.27 8.22
C ILE A 34 -19.08 -4.53 8.13
N ALA A 35 -19.62 -5.36 9.00
CA ALA A 35 -21.03 -5.72 8.98
C ALA A 35 -21.96 -4.57 9.43
N GLU A 36 -21.43 -3.62 10.20
CA GLU A 36 -22.21 -2.54 10.81
C GLU A 36 -22.10 -1.16 10.12
N ASN A 37 -21.12 -0.95 9.22
CA ASN A 37 -20.87 0.37 8.62
C ASN A 37 -20.92 0.36 7.08
N GLU A 38 -21.70 1.27 6.49
CA GLU A 38 -21.78 1.46 5.04
C GLU A 38 -20.68 2.42 4.52
N GLY A 39 -20.01 2.05 3.43
CA GLY A 39 -19.10 2.93 2.69
C GLY A 39 -17.63 2.88 3.12
N VAL A 40 -17.00 4.04 3.36
CA VAL A 40 -15.55 4.20 3.59
C VAL A 40 -15.01 3.35 4.76
N TYR A 41 -15.83 3.10 5.79
CA TYR A 41 -15.45 2.28 6.94
C TYR A 41 -15.31 0.78 6.63
N GLN A 42 -16.11 0.25 5.71
CA GLN A 42 -15.96 -1.11 5.20
C GLN A 42 -14.60 -1.27 4.50
N LEU A 43 -14.20 -0.25 3.73
CA LEU A 43 -12.92 -0.24 3.03
C LEU A 43 -11.74 -0.14 4.00
N PHE A 44 -11.82 0.71 5.02
CA PHE A 44 -10.78 0.79 6.05
C PHE A 44 -10.64 -0.49 6.86
N SER A 45 -11.75 -1.15 7.16
CA SER A 45 -11.73 -2.43 7.86
C SER A 45 -11.11 -3.53 7.00
N ALA A 46 -11.42 -3.57 5.69
CA ALA A 46 -10.76 -4.49 4.75
C ALA A 46 -9.24 -4.21 4.63
N LEU A 47 -8.85 -2.94 4.63
CA LEU A 47 -7.45 -2.52 4.63
C LEU A 47 -6.70 -2.92 5.92
N LEU A 48 -7.37 -2.88 7.07
CA LEU A 48 -6.81 -3.33 8.34
C LEU A 48 -6.67 -4.86 8.36
N LEU A 49 -7.70 -5.59 7.95
CA LEU A 49 -7.65 -7.05 7.81
C LEU A 49 -6.52 -7.50 6.87
N ALA A 50 -6.35 -6.82 5.74
CA ALA A 50 -5.28 -7.14 4.81
C ALA A 50 -3.90 -6.91 5.42
N LYS A 51 -3.74 -5.87 6.24
CA LYS A 51 -2.49 -5.60 6.98
C LYS A 51 -2.21 -6.70 8.02
N GLU A 52 -3.22 -7.13 8.78
CA GLU A 52 -3.07 -8.21 9.76
C GLU A 52 -2.74 -9.54 9.08
N ALA A 53 -3.44 -9.88 7.98
CA ALA A 53 -3.16 -11.08 7.20
C ALA A 53 -1.72 -11.08 6.65
N HIS A 54 -1.28 -9.95 6.07
CA HIS A 54 0.10 -9.77 5.58
C HIS A 54 1.13 -9.94 6.71
N GLY A 55 0.89 -9.32 7.87
CA GLY A 55 1.77 -9.45 9.04
C GLY A 55 1.82 -10.87 9.62
N ALA A 56 0.77 -11.67 9.42
CA ALA A 56 0.72 -13.08 9.78
C ALA A 56 1.33 -14.01 8.71
N GLY A 57 1.81 -13.47 7.58
CA GLY A 57 2.31 -14.24 6.44
C GLY A 57 1.21 -14.86 5.56
N ASP A 58 -0.06 -14.53 5.80
CA ASP A 58 -1.18 -14.90 4.93
C ASP A 58 -1.30 -13.90 3.77
N TYR A 59 -0.32 -13.93 2.87
CA TYR A 59 -0.27 -13.03 1.74
C TYR A 59 -1.44 -13.23 0.77
N GLN A 60 -1.89 -14.46 0.58
CA GLN A 60 -3.02 -14.75 -0.30
C GLN A 60 -4.34 -14.22 0.28
N GLY A 61 -4.53 -14.31 1.60
CA GLY A 61 -5.65 -13.68 2.31
C GLY A 61 -5.61 -12.16 2.19
N ALA A 62 -4.43 -11.55 2.41
CA ALA A 62 -4.23 -10.11 2.26
C ALA A 62 -4.57 -9.63 0.83
N GLU A 63 -4.09 -10.34 -0.19
CA GLU A 63 -4.38 -10.01 -1.59
C GLU A 63 -5.87 -10.11 -1.91
N THR A 64 -6.53 -11.16 -1.43
CA THR A 64 -7.98 -11.36 -1.63
C THR A 64 -8.76 -10.16 -1.06
N LEU A 65 -8.45 -9.75 0.17
CA LEU A 65 -9.09 -8.62 0.83
C LEU A 65 -8.88 -7.30 0.07
N LEU A 66 -7.68 -7.06 -0.45
CA LEU A 66 -7.35 -5.85 -1.22
C LEU A 66 -8.02 -5.84 -2.59
N LYS A 67 -8.07 -6.97 -3.29
CA LYS A 67 -8.82 -7.11 -4.56
C LYS A 67 -10.32 -6.89 -4.34
N SER A 68 -10.89 -7.46 -3.27
CA SER A 68 -12.29 -7.21 -2.90
C SER A 68 -12.55 -5.73 -2.59
N ALA A 69 -11.62 -5.07 -1.89
CA ALA A 69 -11.70 -3.63 -1.63
C ALA A 69 -11.71 -2.82 -2.94
N LEU A 70 -10.84 -3.13 -3.90
CA LEU A 70 -10.79 -2.48 -5.23
C LEU A 70 -12.06 -2.70 -6.07
N ALA A 71 -12.80 -3.78 -5.83
CA ALA A 71 -14.05 -4.07 -6.53
C ALA A 71 -15.24 -3.23 -6.04
N THR A 72 -15.07 -2.48 -4.95
CA THR A 72 -16.08 -1.54 -4.44
C THR A 72 -16.07 -0.22 -5.23
N ASP A 73 -17.14 0.58 -5.11
CA ASP A 73 -17.24 1.89 -5.76
C ASP A 73 -16.42 2.97 -5.00
N ILE A 74 -15.09 2.89 -5.12
CA ILE A 74 -14.16 3.83 -4.47
C ILE A 74 -14.17 5.17 -5.21
N LYS A 75 -14.73 6.21 -4.57
CA LYS A 75 -14.75 7.57 -5.12
C LYS A 75 -13.45 8.36 -4.92
N ASP A 76 -12.70 8.03 -3.86
CA ASP A 76 -11.46 8.73 -3.55
C ASP A 76 -10.27 8.08 -4.28
N LEU A 77 -9.65 8.83 -5.19
CA LEU A 77 -8.51 8.35 -5.97
C LEU A 77 -7.29 8.02 -5.10
N GLY A 78 -7.03 8.81 -4.04
CA GLY A 78 -5.91 8.55 -3.14
C GLY A 78 -6.09 7.27 -2.35
N LEU A 79 -7.33 6.96 -1.97
CA LEU A 79 -7.69 5.70 -1.33
C LEU A 79 -7.53 4.50 -2.27
N LYS A 80 -7.95 4.64 -3.54
CA LYS A 80 -7.72 3.62 -4.57
C LYS A 80 -6.22 3.39 -4.81
N ASP A 81 -5.44 4.46 -4.90
CA ASP A 81 -3.98 4.40 -5.08
C ASP A 81 -3.28 3.75 -3.88
N LEU A 82 -3.73 4.01 -2.65
CA LEU A 82 -3.22 3.32 -1.46
C LEU A 82 -3.51 1.82 -1.51
N ILE A 83 -4.71 1.41 -1.91
CA ILE A 83 -5.07 -0.01 -1.99
C ILE A 83 -4.22 -0.71 -3.05
N ASN A 84 -4.03 -0.10 -4.22
CA ASN A 84 -3.12 -0.62 -5.25
C ASN A 84 -1.68 -0.73 -4.74
N TYR A 85 -1.19 0.29 -4.02
CA TYR A 85 0.16 0.26 -3.45
C TYR A 85 0.34 -0.90 -2.47
N ARG A 86 -0.61 -1.09 -1.54
CA ARG A 86 -0.59 -2.23 -0.60
C ARG A 86 -0.71 -3.58 -1.32
N LEU A 87 -1.53 -3.66 -2.36
CA LEU A 87 -1.68 -4.87 -3.17
C LEU A 87 -0.36 -5.23 -3.87
N ALA A 88 0.36 -4.25 -4.40
CA ALA A 88 1.66 -4.47 -5.01
C ALA A 88 2.71 -4.97 -4.00
N ILE A 89 2.71 -4.46 -2.77
CA ILE A 89 3.58 -4.97 -1.69
C ILE A 89 3.28 -6.45 -1.43
N VAL A 90 2.01 -6.80 -1.23
CA VAL A 90 1.59 -8.20 -0.98
C VAL A 90 1.97 -9.12 -2.13
N GLN A 91 1.82 -8.66 -3.39
CA GLN A 91 2.23 -9.42 -4.57
C GLN A 91 3.73 -9.62 -4.64
N PHE A 92 4.51 -8.58 -4.32
CA PHE A 92 5.97 -8.67 -4.27
C PHE A 92 6.43 -9.66 -3.19
N ASP A 93 5.83 -9.62 -2.00
CA ASP A 93 6.15 -10.56 -0.92
C ASP A 93 5.74 -12.03 -1.23
N GLN A 94 4.81 -12.23 -2.18
CA GLN A 94 4.50 -13.55 -2.75
C GLN A 94 5.47 -14.00 -3.85
N GLY A 95 6.40 -13.13 -4.28
CA GLY A 95 7.25 -13.35 -5.45
C GLY A 95 6.52 -13.16 -6.79
N GLU A 96 5.34 -12.53 -6.78
CA GLU A 96 4.57 -12.19 -7.99
C GLU A 96 5.02 -10.85 -8.59
N ASP A 97 6.33 -10.71 -8.83
CA ASP A 97 7.00 -9.45 -9.22
C ASP A 97 6.35 -8.72 -10.41
N GLN A 98 6.05 -9.47 -11.47
CA GLN A 98 5.43 -8.92 -12.68
C GLN A 98 4.00 -8.43 -12.41
N GLN A 99 3.27 -9.10 -11.51
CA GLN A 99 1.94 -8.69 -11.11
C GLN A 99 2.00 -7.43 -10.23
N ALA A 100 2.97 -7.37 -9.31
CA ALA A 100 3.22 -6.19 -8.50
C ALA A 100 3.51 -4.95 -9.38
N LEU A 101 4.41 -5.07 -10.37
CA LEU A 101 4.68 -4.00 -11.34
C LEU A 101 3.42 -3.58 -12.11
N GLN A 102 2.58 -4.53 -12.51
CA GLN A 102 1.34 -4.22 -13.22
C GLN A 102 0.33 -3.50 -12.32
N THR A 103 0.24 -3.88 -11.04
CA THR A 103 -0.60 -3.20 -10.04
C THR A 103 -0.11 -1.77 -9.79
N LEU A 104 1.21 -1.55 -9.73
CA LEU A 104 1.79 -0.21 -9.53
C LEU A 104 1.45 0.76 -10.66
N LYS A 105 1.28 0.29 -11.90
CA LYS A 105 0.82 1.12 -13.04
C LYS A 105 -0.60 1.67 -12.85
N ALA A 106 -1.41 1.09 -11.97
CA ALA A 106 -2.76 1.57 -11.68
C ALA A 106 -2.76 2.83 -10.78
N ILE A 107 -1.63 3.16 -10.15
CA ILE A 107 -1.48 4.34 -9.30
C ILE A 107 -1.29 5.59 -10.17
N GLN A 108 -2.17 6.58 -10.03
CA GLN A 108 -2.18 7.77 -10.89
C GLN A 108 -1.82 9.07 -10.17
N SER A 109 -1.95 9.12 -8.85
CA SER A 109 -1.68 10.35 -8.08
C SER A 109 -0.19 10.63 -7.97
N SER A 110 0.22 11.87 -8.25
CA SER A 110 1.62 12.31 -8.15
C SER A 110 2.16 12.22 -6.73
N GLU A 111 1.29 12.31 -5.71
CA GLU A 111 1.71 12.17 -4.31
C GLU A 111 2.20 10.76 -3.94
N PHE A 112 1.86 9.73 -4.73
CA PHE A 112 2.37 8.37 -4.55
C PHE A 112 3.59 8.08 -5.44
N LEU A 113 4.04 9.04 -6.27
CA LEU A 113 5.11 8.80 -7.24
C LEU A 113 6.38 8.26 -6.57
N GLY A 114 6.83 8.90 -5.49
CA GLY A 114 8.03 8.47 -4.75
C GLY A 114 7.91 7.04 -4.23
N LEU A 115 6.83 6.74 -3.51
CA LEU A 115 6.56 5.41 -2.96
C LEU A 115 6.46 4.33 -4.05
N ARG A 116 5.71 4.63 -5.12
CA ARG A 116 5.58 3.73 -6.27
C ARG A 116 6.94 3.42 -6.88
N LYS A 117 7.77 4.45 -7.07
CA LYS A 117 9.06 4.33 -7.76
C LYS A 117 10.12 3.63 -6.92
N VAL A 118 10.11 3.80 -5.60
CA VAL A 118 10.93 2.96 -4.71
C VAL A 118 10.53 1.50 -4.81
N LEU A 119 9.23 1.18 -4.77
CA LEU A 119 8.81 -0.22 -4.87
C LEU A 119 9.07 -0.82 -6.26
N GLU A 120 8.88 -0.06 -7.35
CA GLU A 120 9.29 -0.49 -8.70
C GLU A 120 10.79 -0.81 -8.72
N GLY A 121 11.64 0.03 -8.12
CA GLY A 121 13.08 -0.21 -8.04
C GLY A 121 13.44 -1.46 -7.23
N ASP A 122 12.75 -1.68 -6.10
CA ASP A 122 12.95 -2.89 -5.28
C ASP A 122 12.59 -4.16 -6.04
N ILE A 123 11.48 -4.14 -6.79
CA ILE A 123 11.05 -5.26 -7.61
C ILE A 123 12.05 -5.52 -8.76
N TYR A 124 12.48 -4.48 -9.47
CA TYR A 124 13.50 -4.62 -10.52
C TYR A 124 14.83 -5.14 -9.98
N SER A 125 15.24 -4.69 -8.79
CA SER A 125 16.45 -5.18 -8.13
C SER A 125 16.34 -6.67 -7.80
N ALA A 126 15.18 -7.13 -7.30
CA ALA A 126 14.93 -8.54 -7.02
C ALA A 126 14.94 -9.41 -8.29
N LEU A 127 14.49 -8.87 -9.43
CA LEU A 127 14.53 -9.51 -10.75
C LEU A 127 15.94 -9.51 -11.38
N GLY A 128 16.91 -8.79 -10.80
CA GLY A 128 18.25 -8.60 -11.38
C GLY A 128 18.29 -7.55 -12.50
N GLU A 129 17.22 -6.78 -12.69
CA GLU A 129 17.10 -5.70 -13.67
C GLU A 129 17.69 -4.40 -13.08
N ILE A 130 19.01 -4.41 -12.83
CA ILE A 130 19.69 -3.37 -12.05
C ILE A 130 19.58 -1.96 -12.65
N GLU A 131 19.63 -1.83 -13.97
CA GLU A 131 19.53 -0.52 -14.62
C GLU A 131 18.12 0.06 -14.51
N ASP A 132 17.08 -0.77 -14.66
CA ASP A 132 15.69 -0.36 -14.45
C ASP A 132 15.44 0.01 -12.97
N ALA A 133 16.07 -0.70 -12.03
CA ALA A 133 16.02 -0.38 -10.62
C ALA A 133 16.63 1.00 -10.30
N LYS A 134 17.80 1.32 -10.87
CA LYS A 134 18.43 2.64 -10.72
C LYS A 134 17.54 3.75 -11.28
N ILE A 135 17.02 3.58 -12.49
CA ILE A 135 16.10 4.54 -13.12
C ILE A 135 14.89 4.78 -12.21
N ALA A 136 14.29 3.73 -11.66
CA ALA A 136 13.15 3.86 -10.76
C ALA A 136 13.52 4.64 -9.49
N TYR A 137 14.66 4.36 -8.84
CA TYR A 137 15.08 5.12 -7.66
C TYR A 137 15.40 6.59 -7.99
N GLU A 138 16.05 6.88 -9.12
CA GLU A 138 16.26 8.26 -9.59
C GLU A 138 14.95 9.01 -9.78
N GLU A 139 13.96 8.37 -10.41
CA GLU A 139 12.61 8.94 -10.55
C GLU A 139 11.94 9.15 -9.19
N ALA A 140 12.14 8.26 -8.20
CA ALA A 140 11.64 8.45 -6.84
C ALA A 140 12.22 9.71 -6.19
N LEU A 141 13.52 10.00 -6.40
CA LEU A 141 14.19 11.20 -5.89
C LEU A 141 13.69 12.50 -6.53
N SER A 142 13.05 12.42 -7.71
CA SER A 142 12.45 13.56 -8.40
C SER A 142 11.03 13.90 -7.91
N SER A 143 10.45 13.06 -7.04
CA SER A 143 9.09 13.26 -6.54
C SER A 143 9.00 14.37 -5.49
N GLU A 144 7.80 14.91 -5.31
CA GLU A 144 7.52 15.95 -4.30
C GLU A 144 7.78 15.46 -2.87
N VAL A 145 7.49 14.19 -2.60
CA VAL A 145 7.73 13.52 -1.33
C VAL A 145 8.67 12.35 -1.58
N VAL A 146 9.95 12.57 -1.29
CA VAL A 146 11.01 11.59 -1.48
C VAL A 146 11.03 10.62 -0.29
N PRO A 147 10.88 9.30 -0.50
CA PRO A 147 11.04 8.32 0.58
C PRO A 147 12.48 8.32 1.12
N ASP A 148 12.62 8.16 2.44
CA ASP A 148 13.91 8.31 3.13
C ASP A 148 14.99 7.34 2.63
N ASP A 149 14.60 6.13 2.24
CA ASP A 149 15.48 5.05 1.81
C ASP A 149 15.84 5.09 0.31
N ALA A 150 15.20 5.95 -0.49
CA ALA A 150 15.40 6.00 -1.94
C ALA A 150 16.85 6.34 -2.32
N ARG A 151 17.51 7.24 -1.57
CA ARG A 151 18.90 7.64 -1.82
C ARG A 151 19.88 6.50 -1.53
N ASP A 152 19.67 5.81 -0.40
CA ASP A 152 20.54 4.73 0.04
C ASP A 152 20.44 3.53 -0.92
N LYS A 153 19.22 3.19 -1.36
CA LYS A 153 18.98 2.15 -2.36
C LYS A 153 19.68 2.44 -3.68
N LEU A 154 19.58 3.66 -4.21
CA LEU A 154 20.29 4.07 -5.43
C LEU A 154 21.82 3.99 -5.27
N TYR A 155 22.34 4.43 -4.12
CA TYR A 155 23.76 4.38 -3.83
C TYR A 155 24.28 2.94 -3.83
N LEU A 156 23.59 2.02 -3.16
CA LEU A 156 23.96 0.60 -3.08
C LEU A 156 24.06 -0.06 -4.46
N LEU A 157 23.15 0.26 -5.39
CA LEU A 157 23.21 -0.28 -6.75
C LEU A 157 24.27 0.39 -7.64
N SER A 158 24.69 1.61 -7.30
CA SER A 158 25.65 2.38 -8.09
C SER A 158 27.11 2.01 -7.79
N VAL A 159 27.37 1.26 -6.72
CA VAL A 159 28.71 0.85 -6.27
C VAL A 159 29.03 -0.62 -6.52
N GLN A 160 28.10 -1.40 -7.08
CA GLN A 160 28.30 -2.78 -7.55
C GLN A 160 28.83 -2.81 -8.98
#